data_AF-A0A932VGF9-F1
#
_entry.id   AF-A0A932VGF9-F1
#
_cell.length_a   1.000
_cell.length_b   1.000
_cell.length_c   1.000
_cell.angle_alpha   90.00
_cell.angle_beta   90.00
_cell.angle_gamma   90.00
#
_symmetry.space_group_name_H-M   'P 1'
#
loop_
_entity.id
_entity.type
_entity.pdbx_description
1 polymer ?
#
loop_
_entity_poly.entity_id
_entity_poly.type
_entity_poly.pdbx_seq_one_letter_code
_entity_poly.pdbx_strand_id
1 'polypeptide(L)'
;MLRSTMRALLVLACAGSVAQAQLGGLIKRAIEKKVEKKAVPEETQGPPLAGDPVDASTLDALLKGLSAEMDARAATAAKHDVLLAKQDEWRAADNASRPESDKWHAANSKIMDCVERSLRKSEEAFQEAAAQKMSNLGGDAKSQEFIKQYVALSQQLAQAVQKKDTAAVRRLTRQVGTLMGSDPAADSAAAYKVCGKPPAQTPAMIRTAKLRAEADSLQEEFRKAESGGADRAVAASGMPKEKYFVARERLLTWNSQRVANEGMRSVTKDEDALFKSRLAEIKKVEAALR
;
A
#
# COMPACT_ATOMS: atom_id res chain seq x y z
N MET A 1 -25.84 -5.60 -21.79
CA MET A 1 -26.67 -6.69 -21.23
C MET A 1 -26.43 -7.94 -22.06
N LEU A 2 -26.42 -9.13 -21.42
CA LEU A 2 -25.95 -10.46 -21.88
C LEU A 2 -24.41 -10.51 -22.07
N ARG A 3 -23.55 -11.02 -21.17
CA ARG A 3 -23.56 -12.17 -20.24
C ARG A 3 -23.84 -13.52 -20.93
N SER A 4 -22.76 -14.23 -21.27
CA SER A 4 -22.70 -15.70 -21.41
C SER A 4 -21.23 -16.11 -21.20
N THR A 5 -20.83 -16.40 -19.96
CA THR A 5 -20.67 -17.76 -19.38
C THR A 5 -19.64 -18.63 -20.07
N MET A 6 -18.43 -18.71 -19.49
CA MET A 6 -17.79 -19.98 -19.11
C MET A 6 -16.40 -19.66 -18.52
N ARG A 7 -16.26 -19.80 -17.20
CA ARG A 7 -15.22 -20.66 -16.63
C ARG A 7 -15.47 -20.87 -15.14
N ALA A 8 -15.50 -22.14 -14.81
CA ALA A 8 -15.79 -22.70 -13.51
C ALA A 8 -14.70 -22.39 -12.49
N LEU A 9 -15.17 -22.22 -11.26
CA LEU A 9 -14.53 -22.45 -9.97
C LEU A 9 -13.11 -23.02 -9.97
N LEU A 10 -12.18 -22.22 -9.43
CA LEU A 10 -11.22 -22.71 -8.44
C LEU A 10 -11.28 -21.76 -7.24
N VAL A 11 -12.06 -22.14 -6.23
CA VAL A 11 -12.07 -21.47 -4.93
C VAL A 11 -10.81 -21.95 -4.20
N LEU A 12 -9.73 -21.16 -4.31
CA LEU A 12 -8.62 -21.25 -3.38
C LEU A 12 -8.90 -20.22 -2.28
N ALA A 13 -9.44 -20.69 -1.16
CA ALA A 13 -9.63 -19.91 0.04
C ALA A 13 -8.26 -19.53 0.61
N CYS A 14 -7.68 -18.43 0.13
CA CYS A 14 -6.69 -17.68 0.89
C CYS A 14 -7.42 -16.92 1.99
N ALA A 15 -7.86 -17.65 3.01
CA ALA A 15 -8.08 -17.07 4.32
C ALA A 15 -6.72 -16.53 4.78
N GLY A 16 -6.48 -15.25 4.49
CA GLY A 16 -5.44 -14.50 5.15
C GLY A 16 -5.75 -14.54 6.64
N SER A 17 -5.05 -15.42 7.35
CA SER A 17 -4.93 -15.40 8.79
C SER A 17 -4.39 -14.02 9.16
N VAL A 18 -5.30 -13.10 9.48
CA VAL A 18 -4.97 -11.96 10.33
C VAL A 18 -4.62 -12.60 11.67
N ALA A 19 -3.34 -12.88 11.86
CA ALA A 19 -2.78 -13.21 13.16
C ALA A 19 -2.81 -11.93 14.00
N GLN A 20 -4.02 -11.48 14.36
CA GLN A 20 -4.20 -10.65 15.54
C GLN A 20 -3.86 -11.57 16.70
N ALA A 21 -2.66 -11.39 17.25
CA ALA A 21 -2.24 -12.00 18.50
C ALA A 21 -3.26 -11.62 19.58
N GLN A 22 -4.28 -12.46 19.78
CA GLN A 22 -5.14 -12.46 20.96
C GLN A 22 -4.34 -13.01 22.15
N LEU A 23 -3.31 -12.30 22.58
CA LEU A 23 -2.63 -12.54 23.85
C LEU A 23 -3.20 -11.69 25.00
N GLY A 24 -4.35 -11.02 24.78
CA GLY A 24 -5.03 -10.21 25.80
C GLY A 24 -6.19 -10.89 26.54
N GLY A 25 -6.67 -12.05 26.07
CA GLY A 25 -7.91 -12.66 26.58
C GLY A 25 -7.76 -13.69 27.71
N LEU A 26 -6.60 -14.35 27.82
CA LEU A 26 -6.43 -15.47 28.75
C LEU A 26 -6.04 -15.04 30.18
N ILE A 27 -5.46 -13.86 30.36
CA ILE A 27 -5.00 -13.39 31.69
C ILE A 27 -6.16 -12.79 32.51
N LYS A 28 -7.21 -12.26 31.87
CA LYS A 28 -8.34 -11.63 32.58
C LYS A 28 -9.13 -12.64 33.44
N ARG A 29 -9.22 -13.91 33.01
CA ARG A 29 -9.85 -14.98 33.81
C ARG A 29 -8.98 -15.57 34.92
N ALA A 30 -7.67 -15.32 34.92
CA ALA A 30 -6.77 -15.74 35.99
C ALA A 30 -6.69 -14.70 37.13
N ILE A 31 -6.96 -13.42 36.83
CA ILE A 31 -6.92 -12.32 37.81
C ILE A 31 -8.17 -12.32 38.71
N GLU A 32 -9.35 -12.65 38.19
CA GLU A 32 -10.59 -12.67 39.01
C GLU A 32 -10.65 -13.80 40.04
N LYS A 33 -9.79 -14.83 39.93
CA LYS A 33 -9.80 -16.01 40.82
C LYS A 33 -8.74 -15.99 41.93
N LYS A 34 -7.94 -14.92 42.06
CA LYS A 34 -6.86 -14.82 43.08
C LYS A 34 -7.00 -13.65 44.06
N VAL A 35 -8.18 -13.03 44.15
CA VAL A 35 -8.50 -12.08 45.23
C VAL A 35 -9.01 -12.86 46.45
N GLU A 36 -8.18 -13.73 47.01
CA GLU A 36 -8.31 -14.15 48.40
C GLU A 36 -7.01 -13.82 49.12
N LYS A 37 -7.10 -12.83 50.00
CA LYS A 37 -6.03 -12.34 50.86
C LYS A 37 -5.45 -13.48 51.70
N LYS A 38 -4.18 -13.81 51.48
CA LYS A 38 -3.29 -14.36 52.51
C LYS A 38 -1.93 -13.69 52.40
N ALA A 39 -1.53 -13.04 53.49
CA ALA A 39 -0.17 -12.59 53.72
C ALA A 39 0.76 -13.80 53.82
N VAL A 40 1.80 -13.83 52.97
CA VAL A 40 2.97 -14.74 53.05
C VAL A 40 4.15 -14.01 52.35
N PRO A 41 5.41 -14.41 52.58
CA PRO A 41 6.51 -13.58 53.04
C PRO A 41 7.39 -13.08 51.88
N GLU A 42 8.46 -12.38 52.25
CA GLU A 42 9.66 -12.13 51.45
C GLU A 42 10.10 -13.38 50.65
N GLU A 43 10.63 -13.13 49.45
CA GLU A 43 11.16 -14.11 48.47
C GLU A 43 10.16 -14.98 47.69
N THR A 44 9.82 -14.52 46.49
CA THR A 44 9.82 -15.38 45.30
C THR A 44 9.98 -14.50 44.05
N GLN A 45 11.25 -14.23 43.70
CA GLN A 45 11.57 -13.72 42.37
C GLN A 45 11.20 -14.83 41.37
N GLY A 46 10.26 -14.55 40.46
CA GLY A 46 10.07 -15.41 39.30
C GLY A 46 11.37 -15.45 38.47
N PRO A 47 11.55 -16.46 37.60
CA PRO A 47 12.72 -16.48 36.73
C PRO A 47 12.76 -15.19 35.89
N PRO A 48 13.96 -14.61 35.67
CA PRO A 48 14.09 -13.42 34.83
C PRO A 48 13.55 -13.69 33.43
N LEU A 49 13.25 -12.61 32.69
CA LEU A 49 12.85 -12.72 31.27
C LEU A 49 13.87 -13.59 30.49
N ALA A 50 13.43 -14.26 29.43
CA ALA A 50 14.33 -15.09 28.62
C ALA A 50 15.37 -14.23 27.87
N GLY A 51 16.57 -14.79 27.63
CA GLY A 51 17.68 -14.14 26.92
C GLY A 51 18.81 -13.64 27.83
N ASP A 52 19.93 -13.24 27.21
CA ASP A 52 21.12 -12.73 27.91
C ASP A 52 20.78 -11.51 28.78
N PRO A 53 21.32 -11.39 30.01
CA PRO A 53 21.20 -10.18 30.82
C PRO A 53 21.77 -8.95 30.12
N VAL A 54 21.19 -7.79 30.37
CA VAL A 54 21.68 -6.51 29.84
C VAL A 54 22.88 -6.05 30.66
N ASP A 55 24.08 -6.11 30.08
CA ASP A 55 25.29 -5.50 30.64
C ASP A 55 25.41 -4.01 30.26
N ALA A 56 26.43 -3.33 30.80
CA ALA A 56 26.65 -1.91 30.55
C ALA A 56 26.83 -1.58 29.06
N SER A 57 27.54 -2.42 28.32
CA SER A 57 27.79 -2.22 26.88
C SER A 57 26.51 -2.39 26.05
N THR A 58 25.68 -3.35 26.43
CA THR A 58 24.37 -3.64 25.85
C THR A 58 23.40 -2.50 26.13
N LEU A 59 23.43 -1.95 27.35
CA LEU A 59 22.61 -0.79 27.70
C LEU A 59 23.03 0.46 26.93
N ASP A 60 24.33 0.73 26.77
CA ASP A 60 24.81 1.87 25.97
C ASP A 60 24.36 1.74 24.50
N ALA A 61 24.51 0.56 23.92
CA ALA A 61 24.05 0.25 22.57
C ALA A 61 22.52 0.40 22.44
N LEU A 62 21.75 -0.10 23.40
CA LEU A 62 20.30 0.01 23.45
C LEU A 62 19.85 1.48 23.54
N LEU A 63 20.46 2.28 24.43
CA LEU A 63 20.15 3.71 24.58
C LEU A 63 20.42 4.48 23.29
N LYS A 64 21.52 4.17 22.58
CA LYS A 64 21.82 4.75 21.27
C LYS A 64 20.75 4.40 20.22
N GLY A 65 20.28 3.15 20.20
CA GLY A 65 19.18 2.74 19.33
C GLY A 65 17.87 3.46 19.65
N LEU A 66 17.51 3.58 20.93
CA LEU A 66 16.31 4.28 21.38
C LEU A 66 16.36 5.79 21.08
N SER A 67 17.52 6.43 21.18
CA SER A 67 17.69 7.82 20.74
C SER A 67 17.42 7.97 19.24
N ALA A 68 17.96 7.06 18.41
CA ALA A 68 17.68 7.08 16.97
C ALA A 68 16.20 6.81 16.65
N GLU A 69 15.52 5.98 17.46
CA GLU A 69 14.07 5.77 17.35
C GLU A 69 13.29 7.05 17.65
N MET A 70 13.67 7.81 18.67
CA MET A 70 13.06 9.11 18.97
C MET A 70 13.24 10.11 17.83
N ASP A 71 14.44 10.23 17.29
CA ASP A 71 14.71 11.13 16.17
C ASP A 71 13.89 10.73 14.94
N ALA A 72 13.75 9.42 14.68
CA ALA A 72 12.91 8.90 13.63
C ALA A 72 11.42 9.21 13.86
N ARG A 73 10.92 9.08 15.10
CA ARG A 73 9.54 9.45 15.48
C ARG A 73 9.29 10.94 15.31
N ALA A 74 10.21 11.80 15.75
CA ALA A 74 10.11 13.26 15.58
C ALA A 74 10.10 13.66 14.09
N ALA A 75 10.99 13.08 13.29
CA ALA A 75 11.01 13.31 11.84
C ALA A 75 9.71 12.82 11.17
N THR A 76 9.15 11.70 11.64
CA THR A 76 7.88 11.15 11.12
C THR A 76 6.69 12.03 11.52
N ALA A 77 6.66 12.56 12.73
CA ALA A 77 5.65 13.51 13.20
C ALA A 77 5.67 14.79 12.36
N ALA A 78 6.84 15.37 12.08
CA ALA A 78 6.95 16.55 11.22
C ALA A 78 6.42 16.28 9.80
N LYS A 79 6.67 15.09 9.24
CA LYS A 79 6.09 14.68 7.95
C LYS A 79 4.58 14.52 8.00
N HIS A 80 4.06 14.00 9.10
CA HIS A 80 2.63 13.87 9.32
C HIS A 80 1.93 15.24 9.34
N ASP A 81 2.51 16.23 10.02
CA ASP A 81 1.95 17.58 10.07
C ASP A 81 1.91 18.24 8.69
N VAL A 82 2.98 18.08 7.90
CA VAL A 82 3.04 18.56 6.50
C VAL A 82 1.99 17.85 5.63
N LEU A 83 1.81 16.54 5.81
CA LEU A 83 0.80 15.75 5.11
C LEU A 83 -0.61 16.24 5.46
N LEU A 84 -0.93 16.44 6.74
CA LEU A 84 -2.23 16.93 7.18
C LEU A 84 -2.53 18.31 6.60
N ALA A 85 -1.58 19.24 6.69
CA ALA A 85 -1.73 20.57 6.12
C ALA A 85 -2.01 20.52 4.61
N LYS A 86 -1.32 19.64 3.87
CA LYS A 86 -1.55 19.46 2.43
C LYS A 86 -2.90 18.80 2.14
N GLN A 87 -3.33 17.82 2.94
CA GLN A 87 -4.64 17.20 2.81
C GLN A 87 -5.77 18.21 3.06
N ASP A 88 -5.62 19.11 4.02
CA ASP A 88 -6.60 20.15 4.29
C ASP A 88 -6.64 21.20 3.18
N GLU A 89 -5.48 21.59 2.62
CA GLU A 89 -5.42 22.43 1.42
C GLU A 89 -6.16 21.78 0.24
N TRP A 90 -5.91 20.48 0.00
CA TRP A 90 -6.60 19.71 -1.03
C TRP A 90 -8.11 19.66 -0.80
N ARG A 91 -8.57 19.33 0.41
CA ARG A 91 -10.01 19.27 0.75
C ARG A 91 -10.68 20.63 0.57
N ALA A 92 -10.02 21.71 0.99
CA ALA A 92 -10.56 23.06 0.82
C ALA A 92 -10.71 23.42 -0.67
N ALA A 93 -9.69 23.12 -1.49
CA ALA A 93 -9.73 23.34 -2.93
C ALA A 93 -10.79 22.46 -3.63
N ASP A 94 -10.87 21.18 -3.27
CA ASP A 94 -11.89 20.24 -3.76
C ASP A 94 -13.29 20.78 -3.49
N ASN A 95 -13.59 21.11 -2.22
CA ASN A 95 -14.87 21.64 -1.79
C ASN A 95 -15.24 22.93 -2.52
N ALA A 96 -14.30 23.86 -2.69
CA ALA A 96 -14.54 25.09 -3.43
C ALA A 96 -14.82 24.84 -4.92
N SER A 97 -14.20 23.81 -5.51
CA SER A 97 -14.36 23.45 -6.92
C SER A 97 -15.58 22.57 -7.22
N ARG A 98 -16.24 21.99 -6.20
CA ARG A 98 -17.35 21.02 -6.36
C ARG A 98 -18.43 21.46 -7.36
N PRO A 99 -19.03 22.66 -7.25
CA PRO A 99 -20.12 23.04 -8.17
C PRO A 99 -19.68 23.13 -9.63
N GLU A 100 -18.43 23.54 -9.88
CA GLU A 100 -17.86 23.60 -11.22
C GLU A 100 -17.51 22.20 -11.73
N SER A 101 -16.92 21.37 -10.86
CA SER A 101 -16.61 19.96 -11.14
C SER A 101 -17.87 19.17 -11.48
N ASP A 102 -18.96 19.35 -10.74
CA ASP A 102 -20.23 18.67 -10.98
C ASP A 102 -20.83 19.05 -12.34
N LYS A 103 -20.77 20.33 -12.70
CA LYS A 103 -21.19 20.80 -14.04
C LYS A 103 -20.33 20.18 -15.14
N TRP A 104 -19.02 20.14 -14.94
CA TRP A 104 -18.09 19.50 -15.87
C TRP A 104 -18.40 18.01 -16.01
N HIS A 105 -18.58 17.28 -14.90
CA HIS A 105 -18.91 15.85 -14.91
C HIS A 105 -20.24 15.58 -15.59
N ALA A 106 -21.28 16.38 -15.34
CA ALA A 106 -22.58 16.23 -15.98
C ALA A 106 -22.50 16.47 -17.50
N ALA A 107 -21.74 17.49 -17.94
CA ALA A 107 -21.54 17.76 -19.37
C ALA A 107 -20.68 16.67 -20.03
N ASN A 108 -19.59 16.28 -19.38
CA ASN A 108 -18.67 15.25 -19.86
C ASN A 108 -19.36 13.89 -19.95
N SER A 109 -20.14 13.48 -18.95
CA SER A 109 -20.86 12.20 -18.95
C SER A 109 -21.80 12.08 -20.15
N LYS A 110 -22.58 13.13 -20.46
CA LYS A 110 -23.49 13.11 -21.62
C LYS A 110 -22.74 12.91 -22.95
N ILE A 111 -21.60 13.58 -23.11
CA ILE A 111 -20.76 13.43 -24.30
C ILE A 111 -20.15 12.02 -24.33
N MET A 112 -19.58 11.55 -23.22
CA MET A 112 -18.94 10.24 -23.15
C MET A 112 -19.93 9.08 -23.34
N ASP A 113 -21.16 9.20 -22.84
CA ASP A 113 -22.23 8.22 -23.09
C ASP A 113 -22.60 8.15 -24.57
N CYS A 114 -22.59 9.30 -25.27
CA CYS A 114 -22.77 9.33 -26.72
C CYS A 114 -21.60 8.69 -27.44
N VAL A 115 -20.37 9.05 -27.07
CA VAL A 115 -19.14 8.51 -27.66
C VAL A 115 -19.06 7.00 -27.47
N GLU A 116 -19.35 6.49 -26.27
CA GLU A 116 -19.38 5.06 -25.98
C GLU A 116 -20.41 4.34 -26.85
N ARG A 117 -21.63 4.89 -27.00
CA ARG A 117 -22.64 4.32 -27.91
C ARG A 117 -22.18 4.35 -29.36
N SER A 118 -21.51 5.41 -29.79
CA SER A 118 -20.98 5.52 -31.16
C SER A 118 -19.85 4.52 -31.40
N LEU A 119 -18.94 4.37 -30.45
CA LEU A 119 -17.84 3.42 -30.51
C LEU A 119 -18.36 1.98 -30.48
N ARG A 120 -19.36 1.67 -29.65
CA ARG A 120 -19.99 0.35 -29.63
C ARG A 120 -20.63 0.00 -30.96
N LYS A 121 -21.30 0.95 -31.63
CA LYS A 121 -21.83 0.75 -32.98
C LYS A 121 -20.71 0.50 -34.00
N SER A 122 -19.58 1.22 -33.89
CA SER A 122 -18.43 0.95 -34.75
C SER A 122 -17.83 -0.43 -34.48
N GLU A 123 -17.76 -0.84 -33.21
CA GLU A 123 -17.29 -2.17 -32.81
C GLU A 123 -18.22 -3.29 -33.31
N GLU A 124 -19.55 -3.11 -33.19
CA GLU A 124 -20.55 -4.03 -33.76
C GLU A 124 -20.37 -4.17 -35.27
N ALA A 125 -20.27 -3.03 -36.00
CA ALA A 125 -20.03 -3.03 -37.45
C ALA A 125 -18.68 -3.67 -37.82
N PHE A 126 -17.64 -3.45 -37.01
CA PHE A 126 -16.35 -4.09 -37.18
C PHE A 126 -16.44 -5.59 -36.96
N GLN A 127 -17.14 -6.07 -35.93
CA GLN A 127 -17.30 -7.50 -35.68
C GLN A 127 -18.08 -8.17 -36.82
N GLU A 128 -19.12 -7.54 -37.34
CA GLU A 128 -19.85 -8.03 -38.51
C GLU A 128 -18.97 -8.06 -39.76
N ALA A 129 -18.23 -6.98 -40.05
CA ALA A 129 -17.31 -6.91 -41.19
C ALA A 129 -16.16 -7.92 -41.06
N ALA A 130 -15.64 -8.13 -39.85
CA ALA A 130 -14.61 -9.12 -39.58
C ALA A 130 -15.16 -10.55 -39.74
N ALA A 131 -16.35 -10.83 -39.22
CA ALA A 131 -17.01 -12.13 -39.41
C ALA A 131 -17.27 -12.40 -40.90
N GLN A 132 -17.74 -11.41 -41.65
CA GLN A 132 -17.95 -11.52 -43.09
C GLN A 132 -16.63 -11.70 -43.86
N LYS A 133 -15.57 -10.97 -43.51
CA LYS A 133 -14.22 -11.17 -44.08
C LYS A 133 -13.73 -12.59 -43.83
N MET A 134 -13.92 -13.11 -42.61
CA MET A 134 -13.49 -14.46 -42.24
C MET A 134 -14.34 -15.54 -42.91
N SER A 135 -15.66 -15.35 -43.07
CA SER A 135 -16.54 -16.30 -43.77
C SER A 135 -16.30 -16.31 -45.27
N ASN A 136 -15.83 -15.19 -45.85
CA ASN A 136 -15.53 -15.04 -47.26
C ASN A 136 -14.07 -15.37 -47.62
N LEU A 137 -13.29 -16.00 -46.74
CA LEU A 137 -11.93 -16.47 -47.03
C LEU A 137 -11.86 -17.65 -48.03
N GLY A 138 -12.83 -17.75 -48.93
CA GLY A 138 -12.91 -18.76 -49.97
C GLY A 138 -12.02 -18.44 -51.16
N GLY A 139 -10.82 -19.02 -51.19
CA GLY A 139 -10.06 -19.39 -52.40
C GLY A 139 -9.48 -18.29 -53.29
N ASP A 140 -9.92 -17.04 -53.18
CA ASP A 140 -9.43 -15.95 -54.03
C ASP A 140 -8.04 -15.42 -53.59
N ALA A 141 -7.30 -14.82 -54.53
CA ALA A 141 -5.93 -14.36 -54.29
C ALA A 141 -5.85 -13.26 -53.21
N LYS A 142 -6.92 -12.47 -53.04
CA LYS A 142 -6.99 -11.41 -52.02
C LYS A 142 -7.17 -11.99 -50.61
N SER A 143 -7.97 -13.03 -50.45
CA SER A 143 -8.14 -13.74 -49.18
C SER A 143 -6.85 -14.45 -48.78
N GLN A 144 -6.14 -15.06 -49.72
CA GLN A 144 -4.84 -15.68 -49.44
C GLN A 144 -3.80 -14.67 -48.96
N GLU A 145 -3.76 -13.47 -49.57
CA GLU A 145 -2.85 -12.41 -49.14
C GLU A 145 -3.20 -11.88 -47.74
N PHE A 146 -4.48 -11.67 -47.45
CA PHE A 146 -4.93 -11.31 -46.10
C PHE A 146 -4.52 -12.35 -45.06
N ILE A 147 -4.73 -13.65 -45.33
CA ILE A 147 -4.35 -14.74 -44.42
C ILE A 147 -2.83 -14.71 -44.17
N LYS A 148 -2.00 -14.55 -45.21
CA LYS A 148 -0.55 -14.47 -45.06
C LYS A 148 -0.14 -13.30 -44.16
N GLN A 149 -0.69 -12.12 -44.38
CA GLN A 149 -0.39 -10.93 -43.57
C GLN A 149 -0.86 -11.09 -42.12
N TYR A 150 -2.05 -11.64 -41.92
CA TYR A 150 -2.61 -11.89 -40.60
C TYR A 150 -1.77 -12.91 -39.81
N VAL A 151 -1.39 -14.03 -40.43
CA VAL A 151 -0.52 -15.05 -39.81
C VAL A 151 0.85 -14.48 -39.47
N ALA A 152 1.45 -13.70 -40.38
CA ALA A 152 2.75 -13.07 -40.15
C ALA A 152 2.73 -12.10 -38.95
N LEU A 153 1.72 -11.22 -38.88
CA LEU A 153 1.55 -10.30 -37.75
C LEU A 153 1.27 -11.04 -36.44
N SER A 154 0.47 -12.10 -36.49
CA SER A 154 0.15 -12.92 -35.32
C SER A 154 1.38 -13.65 -34.77
N GLN A 155 2.25 -14.17 -35.64
CA GLN A 155 3.51 -14.78 -35.23
C GLN A 155 4.47 -13.75 -34.60
N GLN A 156 4.60 -12.57 -35.20
CA GLN A 156 5.42 -11.48 -34.64
C GLN A 156 4.89 -11.04 -33.27
N LEU A 157 3.56 -10.97 -33.11
CA LEU A 157 2.93 -10.64 -31.84
C LEU A 157 3.23 -11.70 -30.77
N ALA A 158 3.09 -12.99 -31.10
CA ALA A 158 3.43 -14.08 -30.18
C ALA A 158 4.89 -14.02 -29.73
N GLN A 159 5.82 -13.73 -30.64
CA GLN A 159 7.24 -13.55 -30.31
C GLN A 159 7.47 -12.34 -29.41
N ALA A 160 6.80 -11.21 -29.65
CA ALA A 160 6.89 -10.02 -28.82
C ALA A 160 6.38 -10.28 -27.39
N VAL A 161 5.28 -11.03 -27.25
CA VAL A 161 4.74 -11.47 -25.95
C VAL A 161 5.74 -12.35 -25.21
N GLN A 162 6.32 -13.35 -25.89
CA GLN A 162 7.34 -14.23 -25.28
C GLN A 162 8.58 -13.45 -24.81
N LYS A 163 8.98 -12.43 -25.57
CA LYS A 163 10.09 -11.53 -25.22
C LYS A 163 9.73 -10.46 -24.19
N LYS A 164 8.47 -10.41 -23.72
CA LYS A 164 7.94 -9.36 -22.83
C LYS A 164 8.15 -7.93 -23.37
N ASP A 165 8.22 -7.78 -24.69
CA ASP A 165 8.36 -6.48 -25.35
C ASP A 165 7.00 -5.78 -25.44
N THR A 166 6.67 -5.03 -24.39
CA THR A 166 5.38 -4.34 -24.27
C THR A 166 5.14 -3.29 -25.35
N ALA A 167 6.20 -2.68 -25.90
CA ALA A 167 6.10 -1.69 -26.96
C ALA A 167 5.75 -2.37 -28.30
N ALA A 168 6.46 -3.45 -28.63
CA ALA A 168 6.18 -4.24 -29.84
C ALA A 168 4.79 -4.87 -29.79
N VAL A 169 4.36 -5.41 -28.63
CA VAL A 169 3.01 -5.94 -28.43
C VAL A 169 1.97 -4.88 -28.77
N ARG A 170 2.06 -3.67 -28.19
CA ARG A 170 1.09 -2.58 -28.45
C ARG A 170 1.03 -2.20 -29.93
N ARG A 171 2.18 -2.09 -30.60
CA ARG A 171 2.25 -1.75 -32.03
C ARG A 171 1.62 -2.84 -32.91
N LEU A 172 1.98 -4.11 -32.68
CA LEU A 172 1.52 -5.25 -33.47
C LEU A 172 0.02 -5.50 -33.26
N THR A 173 -0.50 -5.36 -32.03
CA THR A 173 -1.94 -5.41 -31.78
C THR A 173 -2.70 -4.35 -32.58
N ARG A 174 -2.17 -3.12 -32.68
CA ARG A 174 -2.77 -2.08 -33.52
C ARG A 174 -2.77 -2.46 -35.00
N GLN A 175 -1.65 -3.00 -35.51
CA GLN A 175 -1.55 -3.43 -36.90
C GLN A 175 -2.52 -4.57 -37.24
N VAL A 176 -2.68 -5.54 -36.35
CA VAL A 176 -3.69 -6.60 -36.48
C VAL A 176 -5.10 -6.00 -36.51
N GLY A 177 -5.41 -5.08 -35.60
CA GLY A 177 -6.68 -4.36 -35.60
C GLY A 177 -6.95 -3.63 -36.92
N THR A 178 -5.97 -2.86 -37.42
CA THR A 178 -6.07 -2.15 -38.70
C THR A 178 -6.23 -3.09 -39.89
N LEU A 179 -5.51 -4.21 -39.92
CA LEU A 179 -5.67 -5.24 -40.96
C LEU A 179 -7.10 -5.79 -40.98
N MET A 180 -7.68 -6.00 -39.80
CA MET A 180 -9.06 -6.45 -39.67
C MET A 180 -10.07 -5.34 -40.01
N GLY A 181 -9.68 -4.08 -40.01
CA GLY A 181 -10.52 -2.92 -40.32
C GLY A 181 -10.91 -2.06 -39.12
N SER A 182 -10.28 -2.26 -37.96
CA SER A 182 -10.44 -1.39 -36.79
C SER A 182 -9.39 -0.30 -36.81
N ASP A 183 -9.83 0.95 -36.68
CA ASP A 183 -8.95 2.09 -36.43
C ASP A 183 -9.49 2.88 -35.24
N PRO A 184 -9.06 2.55 -34.01
CA PRO A 184 -9.55 3.20 -32.80
C PRO A 184 -9.39 4.73 -32.81
N ALA A 185 -8.39 5.27 -33.52
CA ALA A 185 -8.17 6.71 -33.61
C ALA A 185 -9.19 7.36 -34.55
N ALA A 186 -9.43 6.75 -35.72
CA ALA A 186 -10.46 7.21 -36.65
C ALA A 186 -11.87 7.04 -36.07
N ASP A 187 -12.15 5.91 -35.41
CA ASP A 187 -13.42 5.62 -34.74
C ASP A 187 -13.71 6.64 -33.63
N SER A 188 -12.71 6.95 -32.81
CA SER A 188 -12.82 7.99 -31.77
C SER A 188 -13.01 9.37 -32.40
N ALA A 189 -12.26 9.71 -33.44
CA ALA A 189 -12.42 11.00 -34.13
C ALA A 189 -13.80 11.15 -34.78
N ALA A 190 -14.35 10.08 -35.36
CA ALA A 190 -15.71 10.03 -35.89
C ALA A 190 -16.75 10.18 -34.77
N ALA A 191 -16.58 9.46 -33.66
CA ALA A 191 -17.44 9.56 -32.49
C ALA A 191 -17.45 11.00 -31.93
N TYR A 192 -16.29 11.66 -31.81
CA TYR A 192 -16.22 13.05 -31.34
C TYR A 192 -16.76 14.07 -32.35
N LYS A 193 -16.76 13.78 -33.66
CA LYS A 193 -17.44 14.62 -34.65
C LYS A 193 -18.96 14.60 -34.47
N VAL A 194 -19.52 13.45 -34.07
CA VAL A 194 -20.97 13.27 -33.86
C VAL A 194 -21.39 13.76 -32.47
N CYS A 195 -20.65 13.38 -31.44
CA CYS A 195 -21.02 13.59 -30.04
C CYS A 195 -20.46 14.88 -29.43
N GLY A 196 -19.55 15.56 -30.12
CA GLY A 196 -18.78 16.67 -29.59
C GLY A 196 -17.54 16.23 -28.82
N LYS A 197 -16.62 17.16 -28.59
CA LYS A 197 -15.42 16.92 -27.77
C LYS A 197 -15.76 17.08 -26.29
N PRO A 198 -15.16 16.27 -25.39
CA PRO A 198 -15.22 16.49 -23.96
C PRO A 198 -14.86 17.93 -23.58
N PRO A 199 -15.57 18.55 -22.62
CA PRO A 199 -15.19 19.86 -22.12
C PRO A 199 -13.79 19.79 -21.49
N ALA A 200 -12.99 20.84 -21.69
CA ALA A 200 -11.70 20.94 -21.01
C ALA A 200 -11.91 20.95 -19.48
N GLN A 201 -11.02 20.30 -18.74
CA GLN A 201 -11.02 20.39 -17.29
C GLN A 201 -10.79 21.84 -16.87
N THR A 202 -11.48 22.27 -15.82
CA THR A 202 -11.36 23.64 -15.35
C THR A 202 -10.04 23.84 -14.61
N PRO A 203 -9.49 25.07 -14.55
CA PRO A 203 -8.26 25.33 -13.80
C PRO A 203 -8.35 24.90 -12.33
N ALA A 204 -9.54 25.01 -11.72
CA ALA A 204 -9.78 24.55 -10.36
C ALA A 204 -9.62 23.03 -10.25
N MET A 205 -10.20 22.25 -11.16
CA MET A 205 -10.04 20.78 -11.19
C MET A 205 -8.59 20.36 -11.39
N ILE A 206 -7.85 21.04 -12.29
CA ILE A 206 -6.43 20.76 -12.53
C ILE A 206 -5.61 21.03 -11.25
N ARG A 207 -5.89 22.14 -10.56
CA ARG A 207 -5.25 22.47 -9.28
C ARG A 207 -5.56 21.42 -8.21
N THR A 208 -6.82 21.03 -8.06
CA THR A 208 -7.24 20.00 -7.09
C THR A 208 -6.56 18.66 -7.37
N ALA A 209 -6.44 18.26 -8.64
CA ALA A 209 -5.72 17.04 -9.03
C ALA A 209 -4.23 17.11 -8.68
N LYS A 210 -3.58 18.27 -8.89
CA LYS A 210 -2.18 18.48 -8.50
C LYS A 210 -2.00 18.40 -6.98
N LEU A 211 -2.85 19.07 -6.20
CA LEU A 211 -2.80 19.03 -4.74
C LEU A 211 -3.01 17.61 -4.19
N ARG A 212 -3.92 16.84 -4.82
CA ARG A 212 -4.10 15.43 -4.50
C ARG A 212 -2.83 14.62 -4.74
N ALA A 213 -2.20 14.78 -5.91
CA ALA A 213 -0.96 14.08 -6.23
C ALA A 213 0.18 14.43 -5.26
N GLU A 214 0.29 15.70 -4.84
CA GLU A 214 1.23 16.13 -3.80
C GLU A 214 0.93 15.46 -2.45
N ALA A 215 -0.34 15.42 -2.03
CA ALA A 215 -0.75 14.75 -0.80
C ALA A 215 -0.48 13.24 -0.82
N ASP A 216 -0.75 12.57 -1.95
CA ASP A 216 -0.47 11.15 -2.14
C ASP A 216 1.04 10.85 -2.07
N SER A 217 1.88 11.71 -2.68
CA SER A 217 3.34 11.61 -2.57
C SER A 217 3.82 11.75 -1.12
N LEU A 218 3.32 12.76 -0.40
CA LEU A 218 3.65 12.97 1.02
C LEU A 218 3.17 11.80 1.88
N GLN A 219 2.03 11.19 1.56
CA GLN A 219 1.51 10.02 2.25
C GLN A 219 2.42 8.80 2.07
N GLU A 220 3.00 8.61 0.88
CA GLU A 220 4.00 7.56 0.64
C GLU A 220 5.29 7.83 1.41
N GLU A 221 5.77 9.08 1.44
CA GLU A 221 6.95 9.46 2.20
C GLU A 221 6.76 9.28 3.72
N PHE A 222 5.57 9.58 4.23
CA PHE A 222 5.19 9.33 5.61
C PHE A 222 5.22 7.82 5.91
N ARG A 223 4.59 6.98 5.08
CA ARG A 223 4.59 5.51 5.26
C ARG A 223 6.01 4.93 5.23
N LYS A 224 6.87 5.41 4.33
CA LYS A 224 8.29 5.01 4.27
C LYS A 224 9.09 5.43 5.51
N ALA A 225 8.75 6.57 6.11
CA ALA A 225 9.40 7.03 7.34
C ALA A 225 8.94 6.20 8.55
N GLU A 226 7.63 5.94 8.64
CA GLU A 226 7.02 5.15 9.70
C GLU A 226 7.55 3.71 9.74
N SER A 227 7.64 3.04 8.59
CA SER A 227 8.09 1.64 8.52
C SER A 227 9.57 1.45 8.86
N GLY A 228 10.39 2.50 8.78
CA GLY A 228 11.85 2.42 8.97
C GLY A 228 12.35 2.71 10.37
N GLY A 229 11.49 3.12 11.32
CA GLY A 229 11.91 3.57 12.65
C GLY A 229 12.66 2.50 13.45
N ALA A 230 12.10 1.29 13.52
CA ALA A 230 12.71 0.18 14.26
C ALA A 230 14.02 -0.32 13.62
N ASP A 231 14.09 -0.38 12.29
CA ASP A 231 15.31 -0.81 11.60
C ASP A 231 16.44 0.22 11.76
N ARG A 232 16.12 1.53 11.81
CA ARG A 232 17.10 2.58 12.16
C ARG A 232 17.60 2.45 13.58
N ALA A 233 16.72 2.14 14.53
CA ALA A 233 17.07 1.96 15.92
C ALA A 233 18.03 0.75 16.11
N VAL A 234 17.71 -0.38 15.46
CA VAL A 234 18.59 -1.55 15.40
C VAL A 234 19.95 -1.19 14.78
N ALA A 235 19.95 -0.54 13.60
CA ALA A 235 21.19 -0.15 12.93
C ALA A 235 22.05 0.81 13.78
N ALA A 236 21.44 1.79 14.45
CA ALA A 236 22.13 2.74 15.31
C ALA A 236 22.73 2.09 16.56
N SER A 237 22.02 1.11 17.13
CA SER A 237 22.48 0.35 18.30
C SER A 237 23.72 -0.50 17.99
N GLY A 238 23.89 -0.93 16.73
CA GLY A 238 24.93 -1.91 16.36
C GLY A 238 24.68 -3.31 16.90
N MET A 239 23.53 -3.56 17.53
CA MET A 239 23.14 -4.87 18.06
C MET A 239 22.51 -5.74 16.97
N PRO A 240 22.63 -7.08 17.06
CA PRO A 240 21.77 -7.97 16.29
C PRO A 240 20.29 -7.68 16.58
N LYS A 241 19.46 -7.70 15.53
CA LYS A 241 18.03 -7.31 15.59
C LYS A 241 17.27 -7.99 16.73
N GLU A 242 17.44 -9.29 16.89
CA GLU A 242 16.80 -10.08 17.94
C GLU A 242 17.26 -9.65 19.35
N LYS A 243 18.57 -9.42 19.54
CA LYS A 243 19.12 -8.95 20.82
C LYS A 243 18.63 -7.54 21.17
N TYR A 244 18.52 -6.65 20.17
CA TYR A 244 17.98 -5.31 20.36
C TYR A 244 16.55 -5.35 20.91
N PHE A 245 15.65 -6.11 20.29
CA PHE A 245 14.26 -6.18 20.73
C PHE A 245 14.12 -6.84 22.11
N VAL A 246 14.87 -7.90 22.41
CA VAL A 246 14.84 -8.51 23.75
C VAL A 246 15.33 -7.52 24.82
N ALA A 247 16.42 -6.80 24.56
CA ALA A 247 16.93 -5.80 25.49
C ALA A 247 15.96 -4.61 25.66
N ARG A 248 15.32 -4.17 24.56
CA ARG A 248 14.28 -3.14 24.58
C ARG A 248 13.06 -3.55 25.41
N GLU A 249 12.55 -4.76 25.21
CA GLU A 249 11.40 -5.28 25.98
C GLU A 249 11.74 -5.44 27.48
N ARG A 250 12.96 -5.86 27.81
CA ARG A 250 13.46 -5.89 29.20
C ARG A 250 13.46 -4.50 29.83
N LEU A 251 14.03 -3.50 29.15
CA LEU A 251 14.08 -2.12 29.65
C LEU A 251 12.67 -1.51 29.76
N LEU A 252 11.79 -1.76 28.78
CA LEU A 252 10.39 -1.37 28.81
C LEU A 252 9.66 -1.96 30.02
N THR A 253 9.81 -3.27 30.25
CA THR A 253 9.16 -3.97 31.36
C THR A 253 9.67 -3.49 32.71
N TRP A 254 10.98 -3.27 32.86
CA TRP A 254 11.53 -2.67 34.06
C TRP A 254 10.99 -1.26 34.30
N ASN A 255 10.98 -0.42 33.25
CA ASN A 255 10.53 0.96 33.38
C ASN A 255 9.04 1.05 33.72
N SER A 256 8.20 0.16 33.17
CA SER A 256 6.77 0.11 33.49
C SER A 256 6.52 -0.36 34.92
N GLN A 257 7.19 -1.42 35.38
CA GLN A 257 7.09 -1.92 36.76
C GLN A 257 7.56 -0.88 37.78
N ARG A 258 8.64 -0.15 37.46
CA ARG A 258 9.14 0.96 38.27
C ARG A 258 8.12 2.09 38.39
N VAL A 259 7.45 2.47 37.30
CA VAL A 259 6.42 3.53 37.32
C VAL A 259 5.16 3.08 38.04
N ALA A 260 4.79 1.80 37.94
CA ALA A 260 3.61 1.22 38.60
C ALA A 260 3.82 0.91 40.10
N ASN A 261 5.03 1.07 40.64
CA ASN A 261 5.43 0.63 41.99
C ASN A 261 5.15 -0.87 42.24
N GLU A 262 5.19 -1.68 41.19
CA GLU A 262 5.04 -3.13 41.30
C GLU A 262 6.38 -3.77 41.66
N GLY A 263 6.35 -4.89 42.41
CA GLY A 263 7.58 -5.61 42.75
C GLY A 263 8.36 -6.02 41.50
N MET A 264 9.66 -5.73 41.47
CA MET A 264 10.51 -5.97 40.29
C MET A 264 10.73 -7.47 40.09
N ARG A 265 10.07 -8.01 39.07
CA ARG A 265 10.10 -9.45 38.73
C ARG A 265 10.76 -9.72 37.38
N SER A 266 11.14 -8.70 36.63
CA SER A 266 11.52 -8.83 35.21
C SER A 266 13.03 -8.83 34.94
N VAL A 267 13.86 -8.40 35.89
CA VAL A 267 15.31 -8.22 35.72
C VAL A 267 16.10 -8.74 36.93
N THR A 268 17.38 -9.04 36.73
CA THR A 268 18.31 -9.41 37.81
C THR A 268 18.65 -8.22 38.71
N LYS A 269 19.22 -8.47 39.90
CA LYS A 269 19.66 -7.40 40.83
C LYS A 269 20.72 -6.49 40.20
N ASP A 270 21.63 -7.06 39.42
CA ASP A 270 22.70 -6.31 38.76
C ASP A 270 22.15 -5.45 37.60
N GLU A 271 21.20 -5.98 36.82
CA GLU A 271 20.48 -5.21 35.80
C GLU A 271 19.67 -4.05 36.42
N ASP A 272 18.99 -4.30 37.54
CA ASP A 272 18.25 -3.25 38.25
C ASP A 272 19.19 -2.13 38.75
N ALA A 273 20.32 -2.51 39.36
CA ALA A 273 21.32 -1.55 39.80
C ALA A 273 21.89 -0.73 38.62
N LEU A 274 22.18 -1.41 37.51
CA LEU A 274 22.64 -0.77 36.27
C LEU A 274 21.60 0.22 35.73
N PHE A 275 20.34 -0.19 35.59
CA PHE A 275 19.27 0.69 35.07
C PHE A 275 19.01 1.88 36.00
N LYS A 276 19.03 1.67 37.32
CA LYS A 276 18.95 2.77 38.30
C LYS A 276 20.11 3.76 38.14
N SER A 277 21.34 3.26 37.94
CA SER A 277 22.51 4.12 37.74
C SER A 277 22.43 4.99 36.48
N ARG A 278 21.68 4.54 35.46
CA ARG A 278 21.48 5.23 34.18
C ARG A 278 20.09 5.83 34.02
N LEU A 279 19.33 5.99 35.10
CA LEU A 279 17.93 6.43 35.07
C LEU A 279 17.75 7.78 34.36
N ALA A 280 18.69 8.71 34.53
CA ALA A 280 18.64 10.02 33.87
C ALA A 280 18.68 9.91 32.35
N GLU A 281 19.43 8.96 31.80
CA GLU A 281 19.52 8.72 30.36
C GLU A 281 18.32 7.94 29.84
N ILE A 282 17.85 6.94 30.60
CA ILE A 282 16.63 6.19 30.28
C ILE A 282 15.43 7.14 30.20
N LYS A 283 15.32 8.12 31.10
CA LYS A 283 14.26 9.15 31.06
C LYS A 283 14.28 9.98 29.78
N LYS A 284 15.45 10.26 29.21
CA LYS A 284 15.55 11.00 27.93
C LYS A 284 14.94 10.21 26.79
N VAL A 285 15.02 8.88 26.82
CA VAL A 285 14.53 7.98 25.77
C VAL A 285 13.21 7.28 26.08
N GLU A 286 12.57 7.62 27.20
CA GLU A 286 11.36 6.97 27.67
C GLU A 286 10.20 7.04 26.66
N ALA A 287 10.13 8.12 25.88
CA ALA A 287 9.12 8.28 24.85
C ALA A 287 9.25 7.24 23.71
N ALA A 288 10.43 6.68 23.46
CA ALA A 288 10.63 5.58 22.51
C ALA A 288 10.28 4.19 23.07
N LEU A 289 10.15 4.08 24.39
CA LEU A 289 9.71 2.84 25.05
C LEU A 289 8.18 2.69 25.02
N ARG A 290 7.44 3.80 24.90
CA ARG A 290 5.98 3.82 24.74
C ARG A 290 5.56 3.58 23.29
#